data_AF-A0A2K5M4L2-F1
#
_entry.id   AF-A0A2K5M4L2-F1
#
_cell.length_a   1.000
_cell.length_b   1.000
_cell.length_c   1.000
_cell.angle_alpha   90.00
_cell.angle_beta   90.00
_cell.angle_gamma   90.00
#
_symmetry.space_group_name_H-M   'P 1'
#
loop_
_entity.id
_entity.type
_entity.pdbx_description
1 polymer ?
#
loop_
_entity_poly.entity_id
_entity_poly.type
_entity_poly.pdbx_seq_one_letter_code
_entity_poly.pdbx_strand_id
1 'polypeptide(L)'
;MGPQLLGYVVLCLLGAGPLEAQVTQNPRYLITVTGKKLTVTCSQNMNHDYMSWYRQDPGLGLRQIYYSSNVELVDKGDIPEGYNVSRKEKTTFPLILESPSPSQTSLYLCASSLSTVLHSQVLSAQKQRVAARTRRLLLQETPRQPTG
;
A
#
# COMPACT_ATOMS: atom_id res chain seq x y z
N MET A 1 18.38 -29.77 38.87
CA MET A 1 18.48 -28.61 37.96
C MET A 1 18.20 -29.12 36.56
N GLY A 2 16.99 -28.90 36.05
CA GLY A 2 16.35 -29.77 35.05
C GLY A 2 16.77 -29.52 33.59
N PRO A 3 16.90 -30.58 32.78
CA PRO A 3 17.19 -30.49 31.34
C PRO A 3 15.97 -30.03 30.50
N GLN A 4 14.83 -29.78 31.14
CA GLN A 4 13.56 -29.45 30.49
C GLN A 4 13.56 -28.06 29.83
N LEU A 5 14.32 -27.10 30.37
CA LEU A 5 14.42 -25.74 29.82
C LEU A 5 15.10 -25.72 28.45
N LEU A 6 16.11 -26.57 28.22
CA LEU A 6 16.79 -26.66 26.92
C LEU A 6 15.88 -27.25 25.84
N GLY A 7 15.05 -28.23 26.18
CA GLY A 7 14.11 -28.85 25.23
C GLY A 7 13.07 -27.87 24.70
N TYR A 8 12.55 -26.99 25.56
CA TYR A 8 11.58 -25.96 25.16
C TYR A 8 12.20 -24.90 24.23
N VAL A 9 13.44 -24.48 24.50
CA VAL A 9 14.13 -23.49 23.65
C VAL A 9 14.39 -24.04 22.24
N VAL A 10 14.76 -25.31 22.11
CA VAL A 10 14.97 -25.96 20.80
C VAL A 10 13.64 -26.11 20.03
N LEU A 11 12.54 -26.46 20.71
CA LEU A 11 11.22 -26.61 20.07
C LEU A 11 10.68 -25.28 19.54
N CYS A 12 10.92 -24.17 20.25
CA CYS A 12 10.51 -22.83 19.81
C CYS A 12 11.27 -22.32 18.56
N LEU A 13 12.51 -22.77 18.34
CA LEU A 13 13.31 -22.36 17.19
C LEU A 13 12.99 -23.14 15.90
N LEU A 14 12.36 -24.31 16.01
CA LEU A 14 12.02 -25.17 14.87
C LEU A 14 10.61 -24.89 14.29
N GLY A 15 9.79 -24.08 14.96
CA GLY A 15 8.38 -23.84 14.60
C GLY A 15 8.11 -22.67 13.65
N ALA A 16 9.08 -21.82 13.36
CA ALA A 16 8.90 -20.68 12.47
C ALA A 16 9.34 -21.03 11.03
N GLY A 17 8.54 -21.84 10.35
CA GLY A 17 8.65 -21.96 8.90
C GLY A 17 8.45 -20.59 8.24
N PRO A 18 9.07 -20.32 7.08
CA PRO A 18 8.85 -19.07 6.37
C PRO A 18 7.36 -18.90 6.07
N LEU A 19 6.72 -17.91 6.69
CA LEU A 19 5.37 -17.51 6.33
C LEU A 19 5.47 -16.86 4.95
N GLU A 20 5.12 -17.60 3.90
CA GLU A 20 4.94 -17.05 2.56
C GLU A 20 4.03 -15.82 2.65
N ALA A 21 4.57 -14.65 2.34
CA ALA A 21 3.79 -13.42 2.34
C ALA A 21 2.70 -13.54 1.29
N GLN A 22 1.45 -13.43 1.72
CA GLN A 22 0.29 -13.64 0.84
C GLN A 22 0.22 -12.62 -0.31
N VAL A 23 0.86 -11.47 -0.14
CA VAL A 23 1.13 -10.47 -1.20
C VAL A 23 2.63 -10.22 -1.25
N THR A 24 3.21 -10.30 -2.44
CA THR A 24 4.64 -10.03 -2.68
C THR A 24 4.82 -8.94 -3.73
N GLN A 25 5.92 -8.18 -3.61
CA GLN A 25 6.33 -7.16 -4.56
C GLN A 25 7.73 -7.46 -5.08
N ASN A 26 7.92 -7.44 -6.39
CA ASN A 26 9.19 -7.68 -7.05
C ASN A 26 9.48 -6.60 -8.12
N PRO A 27 10.63 -5.91 -8.05
CA PRO A 27 11.60 -5.91 -6.95
C PRO A 27 11.07 -5.21 -5.70
N ARG A 28 11.62 -5.53 -4.52
CA ARG A 28 11.26 -4.87 -3.23
C ARG A 28 11.84 -3.47 -3.09
N TYR A 29 13.07 -3.30 -3.58
CA TYR A 29 13.79 -2.04 -3.61
C TYR A 29 14.31 -1.82 -5.02
N LEU A 30 14.22 -0.59 -5.49
CA LEU A 30 14.66 -0.28 -6.82
C LEU A 30 15.18 1.15 -6.91
N ILE A 31 16.38 1.25 -7.48
CA ILE A 31 17.03 2.49 -7.88
C ILE A 31 17.27 2.37 -9.38
N THR A 32 16.80 3.34 -10.16
CA THR A 32 16.95 3.36 -11.63
C THR A 32 17.40 4.74 -12.09
N VAL A 33 17.97 4.80 -13.29
CA VAL A 33 18.28 6.07 -13.96
C VAL A 33 16.98 6.71 -14.45
N THR A 34 16.89 8.03 -14.34
CA THR A 34 15.75 8.81 -14.83
C THR A 34 15.42 8.48 -16.30
N GLY A 35 14.13 8.37 -16.60
CA GLY A 35 13.62 8.07 -17.94
C GLY A 35 13.75 6.60 -18.37
N LYS A 36 14.46 5.76 -17.62
CA LYS A 36 14.52 4.33 -17.93
C LYS A 36 13.26 3.63 -17.45
N LYS A 37 12.50 3.05 -18.40
CA LYS A 37 11.31 2.25 -18.13
C LYS A 37 11.53 1.28 -16.97
N LEU A 38 10.54 1.22 -16.11
CA LEU A 38 10.53 0.39 -14.92
C LEU A 38 9.19 -0.33 -14.77
N THR A 39 9.25 -1.59 -14.32
CA THR A 39 8.08 -2.34 -13.87
C THR A 39 8.30 -2.87 -12.46
N VAL A 40 7.30 -2.72 -11.59
CA VAL A 40 7.22 -3.40 -10.29
C VAL A 40 6.00 -4.30 -10.31
N THR A 41 6.20 -5.59 -10.06
CA THR A 41 5.13 -6.59 -10.07
C THR A 41 4.64 -6.85 -8.67
N CYS A 42 3.32 -6.78 -8.49
CA CYS A 42 2.66 -7.29 -7.29
C CYS A 42 2.06 -8.66 -7.59
N SER A 43 2.27 -9.63 -6.70
CA SER A 43 1.75 -10.98 -6.81
C SER A 43 0.99 -11.39 -5.55
N GLN A 44 -0.04 -12.22 -5.70
CA GLN A 44 -0.84 -12.76 -4.60
C GLN A 44 -1.21 -14.24 -4.82
N ASN A 45 -1.37 -15.00 -3.74
CA ASN A 45 -1.74 -16.42 -3.74
C ASN A 45 -3.06 -16.73 -2.99
N MET A 46 -3.85 -15.70 -2.68
CA MET A 46 -5.09 -15.77 -1.90
C MET A 46 -6.36 -15.84 -2.76
N ASN A 47 -6.24 -15.91 -4.09
CA ASN A 47 -7.39 -15.85 -5.00
C ASN A 47 -8.26 -14.58 -4.83
N HIS A 48 -7.63 -13.46 -4.46
CA HIS A 48 -8.28 -12.16 -4.29
C HIS A 48 -8.66 -11.51 -5.64
N ASP A 49 -9.90 -11.03 -5.75
CA ASP A 49 -10.37 -10.31 -6.95
C ASP A 49 -9.75 -8.90 -7.01
N TYR A 50 -9.80 -8.18 -5.90
CA TYR A 50 -9.34 -6.80 -5.83
C TYR A 50 -7.83 -6.73 -5.63
N MET A 51 -7.14 -5.90 -6.42
CA MET A 51 -5.76 -5.49 -6.19
C MET A 51 -5.60 -3.98 -6.41
N SER A 52 -4.69 -3.35 -5.67
CA SER A 52 -4.45 -1.91 -5.77
C SER A 52 -2.98 -1.56 -5.59
N TRP A 53 -2.56 -0.53 -6.31
CA TRP A 53 -1.28 0.15 -6.12
C TRP A 53 -1.47 1.47 -5.41
N TYR A 54 -0.62 1.71 -4.43
CA TYR A 54 -0.54 2.95 -3.68
C TYR A 54 0.88 3.49 -3.75
N ARG A 55 1.00 4.81 -3.62
CA ARG A 55 2.25 5.45 -3.21
C ARG A 55 2.04 6.17 -1.88
N GLN A 56 3.11 6.19 -1.10
CA GLN A 56 3.19 6.92 0.16
C GLN A 56 4.35 7.90 0.11
N ASP A 57 4.01 9.18 0.10
CA ASP A 57 4.95 10.28 0.21
C ASP A 57 4.95 10.82 1.64
N PRO A 58 6.10 11.33 2.14
CA PRO A 58 6.17 11.90 3.48
C PRO A 58 5.07 12.95 3.73
N GLY A 59 4.26 12.73 4.77
CA GLY A 59 3.21 13.66 5.19
C GLY A 59 1.91 13.62 4.37
N LEU A 60 1.83 12.90 3.25
CA LEU A 60 0.65 12.88 2.37
C LEU A 60 -0.28 11.67 2.54
N GLY A 61 0.11 10.71 3.39
CA GLY A 61 -0.64 9.46 3.57
C GLY A 61 -0.57 8.54 2.34
N LEU A 62 -1.44 7.53 2.31
CA LEU A 62 -1.55 6.62 1.16
C LEU A 62 -2.41 7.28 0.08
N ARG A 63 -1.88 7.31 -1.14
CA ARG A 63 -2.60 7.80 -2.33
C ARG A 63 -2.68 6.69 -3.35
N GLN A 64 -3.88 6.42 -3.85
CA GLN A 64 -4.13 5.30 -4.75
C GLN A 64 -3.74 5.67 -6.18
N ILE A 65 -2.96 4.83 -6.84
CA ILE A 65 -2.53 5.06 -8.23
C ILE A 65 -3.55 4.43 -9.18
N TYR A 66 -3.76 3.12 -9.05
CA TYR A 66 -4.72 2.32 -9.81
C TYR A 66 -5.26 1.20 -8.93
N TYR A 67 -6.45 0.72 -9.28
CA TYR A 67 -6.95 -0.55 -8.76
C TYR A 67 -7.54 -1.41 -9.86
N SER A 68 -7.78 -2.66 -9.50
CA SER A 68 -8.41 -3.63 -10.34
C SER A 68 -9.41 -4.43 -9.52
N SER A 69 -10.67 -4.47 -9.96
CA SER A 69 -11.75 -5.21 -9.30
C SER A 69 -11.83 -6.67 -9.76
N ASN A 70 -11.29 -6.98 -10.95
CA ASN A 70 -11.09 -8.34 -11.46
C ASN A 70 -10.09 -8.32 -12.64
N VAL A 71 -9.78 -9.48 -13.20
CA VAL A 71 -9.04 -9.63 -14.46
C VAL A 71 -9.65 -8.76 -15.56
N GLU A 72 -8.79 -8.03 -16.27
CA GLU A 72 -9.12 -7.01 -17.28
C GLU A 72 -9.97 -5.81 -16.81
N LEU A 73 -10.39 -5.78 -15.54
CA LEU A 73 -11.13 -4.65 -14.96
C LEU A 73 -10.19 -3.79 -14.13
N VAL A 74 -9.73 -2.69 -14.72
CA VAL A 74 -8.78 -1.73 -14.14
C VAL A 74 -9.39 -0.34 -14.16
N ASP A 75 -9.27 0.37 -13.05
CA ASP A 75 -9.72 1.75 -12.88
C ASP A 75 -8.64 2.63 -12.25
N LYS A 76 -8.76 3.93 -12.52
CA LYS A 76 -7.86 4.97 -12.01
C LYS A 76 -8.13 5.24 -10.52
N GLY A 77 -7.05 5.46 -9.77
CA GLY A 77 -7.12 5.98 -8.39
C GLY A 77 -7.09 7.50 -8.33
N ASP A 78 -6.59 8.03 -7.22
CA ASP A 78 -6.45 9.46 -6.95
C ASP A 78 -5.40 10.15 -7.84
N ILE A 79 -4.37 9.41 -8.26
CA ILE A 79 -3.15 9.93 -8.92
C ILE A 79 -2.61 8.95 -9.99
N PRO A 80 -3.38 8.66 -11.04
CA PRO A 80 -3.02 7.70 -12.09
C PRO A 80 -1.95 8.22 -13.08
N GLU A 81 -1.69 9.53 -13.11
CA GLU A 81 -0.86 10.17 -14.14
C GLU A 81 0.61 9.71 -14.09
N GLY A 82 1.15 9.36 -15.26
CA GLY A 82 2.55 8.90 -15.38
C GLY A 82 2.76 7.44 -14.98
N TYR A 83 1.69 6.70 -14.73
CA TYR A 83 1.70 5.28 -14.42
C TYR A 83 0.80 4.48 -15.36
N ASN A 84 1.22 3.27 -15.68
CA ASN A 84 0.46 2.28 -16.42
C ASN A 84 0.34 1.00 -15.59
N VAL A 85 -0.75 0.25 -15.77
CA VAL A 85 -0.94 -1.06 -15.15
C VAL A 85 -1.62 -2.02 -16.14
N SER A 86 -1.60 -3.30 -15.84
CA SER A 86 -2.40 -4.31 -16.54
C SER A 86 -2.80 -5.42 -15.59
N ARG A 87 -4.02 -5.94 -15.69
CA ARG A 87 -4.49 -7.08 -14.90
C ARG A 87 -4.87 -8.26 -15.79
N LYS A 88 -3.86 -8.93 -16.35
CA LYS A 88 -4.06 -10.11 -17.22
C LYS A 88 -4.39 -11.38 -16.46
N GLU A 89 -3.94 -11.46 -15.21
CA GLU A 89 -4.12 -12.62 -14.35
C GLU A 89 -4.59 -12.18 -12.97
N LYS A 90 -5.34 -13.05 -12.29
CA LYS A 90 -5.81 -12.76 -10.94
C LYS A 90 -4.65 -12.67 -9.94
N THR A 91 -3.59 -13.44 -10.17
CA THR A 91 -2.42 -13.58 -9.31
C THR A 91 -1.46 -12.39 -9.38
N THR A 92 -1.49 -11.57 -10.44
CA THR A 92 -0.49 -10.51 -10.65
C THR A 92 -1.11 -9.17 -11.04
N PHE A 93 -0.48 -8.08 -10.60
CA PHE A 93 -0.87 -6.73 -10.97
C PHE A 93 0.38 -5.85 -11.10
N PRO A 94 1.04 -5.81 -12.28
CA PRO A 94 2.21 -4.95 -12.51
C PRO A 94 1.87 -3.46 -12.56
N LEU A 95 2.75 -2.64 -11.97
CA LEU A 95 2.83 -1.19 -12.11
C LEU A 95 4.03 -0.83 -12.99
N ILE A 96 3.78 -0.04 -14.03
CA ILE A 96 4.74 0.33 -15.05
C ILE A 96 4.91 1.85 -15.04
N LEU A 97 6.16 2.30 -14.95
CA LEU A 97 6.55 3.69 -15.16
C LEU A 97 7.35 3.74 -16.47
N GLU A 98 6.75 4.28 -17.53
CA GLU A 98 7.38 4.29 -18.87
C GLU A 98 8.63 5.18 -18.92
N SER A 99 8.59 6.32 -18.22
CA SER A 99 9.70 7.26 -18.12
C SER A 99 9.71 7.90 -16.72
N PRO A 100 10.26 7.19 -15.71
CA PRO A 100 10.21 7.65 -14.32
C PRO A 100 11.05 8.91 -14.10
N SER A 101 10.50 9.87 -13.37
CA SER A 101 11.19 11.11 -12.97
C SER A 101 11.47 11.14 -11.46
N PRO A 102 12.38 12.01 -10.97
CA PRO A 102 12.62 12.17 -9.53
C PRO A 102 11.36 12.51 -8.70
N SER A 103 10.34 13.13 -9.31
CA SER A 103 9.06 13.42 -8.65
C SER A 103 8.23 12.16 -8.29
N GLN A 104 8.57 11.03 -8.90
CA GLN A 104 7.95 9.72 -8.66
C GLN A 104 8.78 8.88 -7.68
N THR A 105 9.83 9.43 -7.06
CA THR A 105 10.54 8.76 -5.97
C THR A 105 9.67 8.75 -4.71
N SER A 106 9.19 7.57 -4.33
CA SER A 106 8.24 7.36 -3.23
C SER A 106 8.32 5.92 -2.73
N LEU A 107 7.72 5.63 -1.57
CA LEU A 107 7.38 4.26 -1.21
C LEU A 107 6.17 3.81 -2.03
N TYR A 108 6.26 2.62 -2.63
CA TYR A 108 5.18 2.00 -3.41
C TYR A 108 4.68 0.74 -2.71
N LEU A 109 3.37 0.63 -2.55
CA LEU A 109 2.72 -0.43 -1.78
C LEU A 109 1.61 -1.06 -2.60
N CYS A 110 1.58 -2.39 -2.61
CA CYS A 110 0.48 -3.16 -3.19
C CYS A 110 -0.37 -3.81 -2.10
N ALA A 111 -1.67 -3.87 -2.33
CA ALA A 111 -2.61 -4.62 -1.49
C ALA A 111 -3.57 -5.43 -2.35
N SER A 112 -4.17 -6.46 -1.75
CA SER A 112 -5.23 -7.26 -2.37
C SER A 112 -6.33 -7.61 -1.38
N SER A 113 -7.55 -7.87 -1.86
CA SER A 113 -8.67 -8.30 -1.02
C SER A 113 -9.74 -9.08 -1.82
N LEU A 114 -10.59 -9.84 -1.14
CA LEU A 114 -11.70 -10.58 -1.76
C LEU A 114 -12.73 -9.68 -2.45
N SER A 115 -13.04 -8.49 -1.92
CA SER A 115 -14.08 -7.59 -2.48
C SER A 115 -14.03 -6.19 -1.86
N THR A 116 -14.48 -5.18 -2.61
CA THR A 116 -14.51 -3.75 -2.25
C THR A 116 -15.54 -3.37 -1.18
N VAL A 117 -16.46 -4.26 -0.80
CA VAL A 117 -17.55 -3.92 0.15
C VAL A 117 -17.01 -3.48 1.52
N LEU A 118 -15.82 -3.96 1.94
CA LEU A 118 -15.19 -3.52 3.18
C LEU A 118 -14.30 -2.27 3.01
N HIS A 119 -13.77 -2.00 1.81
CA HIS A 119 -12.79 -0.93 1.59
C HIS A 119 -13.43 0.46 1.59
N SER A 120 -14.65 0.60 1.06
CA SER A 120 -15.40 1.87 1.07
C SER A 120 -15.70 2.36 2.49
N GLN A 121 -16.02 1.45 3.41
CA GLN A 121 -16.30 1.77 4.80
C GLN A 121 -15.04 2.18 5.56
N VAL A 122 -13.93 1.46 5.35
CA VAL A 122 -12.65 1.73 6.03
C VAL A 122 -12.01 3.03 5.54
N LEU A 123 -12.00 3.29 4.23
CA LEU A 123 -11.46 4.54 3.68
C LEU A 123 -12.33 5.75 4.05
N SER A 124 -13.67 5.60 4.02
CA SER A 124 -14.58 6.66 4.48
C SER A 124 -14.32 7.03 5.94
N ALA A 125 -14.16 6.04 6.82
CA ALA A 125 -13.84 6.25 8.22
C ALA A 125 -12.47 6.93 8.43
N GLN A 126 -11.45 6.55 7.67
CA GLN A 126 -10.13 7.21 7.69
C GLN A 126 -10.23 8.67 7.24
N LYS A 127 -10.95 8.94 6.14
CA LYS A 127 -11.18 10.29 5.62
C LYS A 127 -11.93 11.18 6.61
N GLN A 128 -12.95 10.65 7.28
CA GLN A 128 -13.69 11.35 8.33
C GLN A 128 -12.80 11.66 9.54
N ARG A 129 -11.94 10.71 9.96
CA ARG A 129 -11.00 10.92 11.07
C ARG A 129 -9.96 12.00 10.76
N VAL A 130 -9.42 12.02 9.53
CA VAL A 130 -8.49 13.06 9.09
C VAL A 130 -9.20 14.43 9.04
N ALA A 131 -10.40 14.51 8.46
CA ALA A 131 -11.17 15.75 8.43
C ALA A 131 -11.51 16.27 9.84
N ALA A 132 -11.89 15.38 10.76
CA ALA A 132 -12.18 15.73 12.15
C ALA A 132 -10.92 16.22 12.90
N ARG A 133 -9.75 15.63 12.63
CA ARG A 133 -8.46 16.05 13.19
C ARG A 133 -8.04 17.42 12.66
N THR A 134 -8.14 17.65 11.35
CA THR A 134 -7.86 18.96 10.72
C THR A 134 -8.81 20.04 11.24
N ARG A 135 -10.09 19.72 11.43
CA ARG A 135 -11.08 20.65 12.01
C ARG A 135 -10.79 20.99 13.48
N ARG A 136 -10.31 20.04 14.29
CA ARG A 136 -9.86 20.31 15.66
C ARG A 136 -8.63 21.23 15.71
N LEU A 137 -7.66 21.01 14.81
CA LEU A 137 -6.47 21.86 14.70
C LEU A 137 -6.84 23.30 14.29
N LEU A 138 -7.73 23.47 13.31
CA LEU A 138 -8.22 24.79 12.89
C LEU A 138 -8.99 25.53 14.00
N LEU A 139 -9.72 24.82 14.86
CA LEU A 139 -10.39 25.39 16.03
C LEU A 139 -9.42 25.75 17.17
N GLN A 140 -8.20 25.20 17.18
CA GLN A 140 -7.18 25.54 18.19
C GLN A 140 -6.35 26.77 17.79
N GLU A 141 -6.32 27.15 16.51
CA GLU A 141 -5.53 28.27 15.97
C GLU A 141 -6.28 29.63 15.97
N THR A 142 -7.49 29.72 16.55
CA THR A 142 -8.22 31.00 16.57
C THR A 142 -7.55 31.98 17.56
N PRO A 143 -7.02 33.15 17.13
CA PRO A 143 -6.35 34.07 18.04
C PRO A 143 -7.34 34.66 19.04
N ARG A 144 -6.98 34.66 20.33
CA ARG A 144 -7.72 35.43 21.34
C ARG A 144 -7.61 36.91 20.98
N GLN A 145 -8.76 37.52 20.70
CA GLN A 145 -8.90 38.94 20.42
C GLN A 145 -8.41 39.76 21.62
N PRO A 146 -7.54 40.77 21.44
CA PRO A 146 -7.11 41.61 22.55
C PRO A 146 -8.28 42.48 22.99
N THR A 147 -8.68 42.34 24.26
CA THR A 147 -9.55 43.29 24.94
C THR A 147 -8.76 44.59 25.15
N GLY A 148 -9.25 45.68 24.56
CA GLY A 148 -8.76 47.04 24.82
C GLY A 148 -9.11 47.54 26.21
#